data_AF-A0AAD4BVJ8-F1
#
_entry.id   AF-A0AAD4BVJ8-F1
#
_cell.length_a   1.000
_cell.length_b   1.000
_cell.length_c   1.000
_cell.angle_alpha   90.00
_cell.angle_beta   90.00
_cell.angle_gamma   90.00
#
_symmetry.space_group_name_H-M   'P 1'
#
loop_
_entity.id
_entity.type
_entity.pdbx_description
1 polymer ?
#
loop_
_entity_poly.entity_id
_entity_poly.type
_entity_poly.pdbx_seq_one_letter_code
_entity_poly.pdbx_strand_id
1 'polypeptide(L)'
;FLQTTIPPQSRIWWCPTADLSVLPLHAAGPYRKGQRNLSNLFISSYTPTLTALIRARRHAPLNSNSQGKRLVTIGQAKNAGETELLSVGAELDIIGQRVDAFATFTCIDGEQSCISRVVEELGKNEWVHLACHGLPNRTHPFESAFALQDGRFTIQRIIGCDLKNPEFAYLSACHATVGDKESPDEVIHLASAMQFVGFRSVIGTMWAVDDGETNKITSTFYKYMVDE
;
A
#
# COMPACT_ATOMS: atom_id res chain seq x y z
N PHE A 1 -30.20 2.54 -2.41
CA PHE A 1 -29.63 2.02 -3.66
C PHE A 1 -28.64 0.88 -3.41
N LEU A 2 -27.44 1.09 -2.87
CA LEU A 2 -26.48 -0.03 -2.69
C LEU A 2 -27.04 -1.20 -1.86
N GLN A 3 -27.65 -0.91 -0.72
CA GLN A 3 -28.24 -1.95 0.17
C GLN A 3 -29.44 -2.68 -0.45
N THR A 4 -30.07 -2.13 -1.48
CA THR A 4 -31.25 -2.72 -2.14
C THR A 4 -30.86 -3.53 -3.38
N THR A 5 -29.63 -3.38 -3.87
CA THR A 5 -29.19 -3.92 -5.18
C THR A 5 -28.00 -4.88 -5.05
N ILE A 6 -27.16 -4.72 -4.04
CA ILE A 6 -25.94 -5.52 -3.85
C ILE A 6 -26.07 -6.33 -2.55
N PRO A 7 -25.78 -7.65 -2.57
CA PRO A 7 -25.77 -8.46 -1.35
C PRO A 7 -24.82 -7.89 -0.29
N PRO A 8 -25.20 -7.91 1.00
CA PRO A 8 -24.28 -7.55 2.09
C PRO A 8 -22.98 -8.36 2.02
N GLN A 9 -21.88 -7.77 2.47
CA GLN A 9 -20.51 -8.30 2.43
C GLN A 9 -19.91 -8.48 1.02
N SER A 10 -20.62 -8.07 -0.04
CA SER A 10 -20.03 -8.05 -1.39
C SER A 10 -18.88 -7.04 -1.48
N ARG A 11 -17.90 -7.33 -2.33
CA ARG A 11 -16.82 -6.39 -2.67
C ARG A 11 -17.29 -5.33 -3.68
N ILE A 12 -17.04 -4.06 -3.36
CA ILE A 12 -17.27 -2.91 -4.24
C ILE A 12 -15.93 -2.33 -4.66
N TRP A 13 -15.73 -2.15 -5.97
CA TRP A 13 -14.57 -1.45 -6.52
C TRP A 13 -14.96 -0.02 -6.89
N TRP A 14 -14.40 0.94 -6.17
CA TRP A 14 -14.57 2.36 -6.41
C TRP A 14 -13.54 2.80 -7.45
N CYS A 15 -14.01 3.43 -8.53
CA CYS A 15 -13.19 4.12 -9.52
C CYS A 15 -13.55 5.61 -9.48
N PRO A 16 -13.25 6.33 -8.37
CA PRO A 16 -13.59 7.73 -8.23
C PRO A 16 -12.75 8.59 -9.19
N THR A 17 -13.27 9.76 -9.51
CA THR A 17 -12.60 10.79 -10.30
C THR A 17 -12.68 12.11 -9.55
N ALA A 18 -11.77 13.02 -9.84
CA ALA A 18 -11.68 14.33 -9.22
C ALA A 18 -11.74 14.28 -7.67
N ASP A 19 -12.44 15.22 -7.05
CA ASP A 19 -12.53 15.38 -5.59
C ASP A 19 -13.06 14.14 -4.85
N LEU A 20 -13.75 13.23 -5.54
CA LEU A 20 -14.19 11.98 -4.91
C LEU A 20 -13.03 11.04 -4.59
N SER A 21 -11.89 11.20 -5.27
CA SER A 21 -10.68 10.38 -5.09
C SER A 21 -10.01 10.61 -3.73
N VAL A 22 -10.25 11.77 -3.10
CA VAL A 22 -9.69 12.07 -1.78
C VAL A 22 -10.61 11.68 -0.62
N LEU A 23 -11.86 11.28 -0.90
CA LEU A 23 -12.82 10.91 0.14
C LEU A 23 -12.65 9.44 0.55
N PRO A 24 -12.65 9.14 1.87
CA PRO A 24 -12.63 7.77 2.35
C PRO A 24 -14.03 7.15 2.18
N LEU A 25 -14.45 6.88 0.94
CA LEU A 25 -15.73 6.26 0.61
C LEU A 25 -15.95 4.97 1.41
N HIS A 26 -14.91 4.17 1.61
CA HIS A 26 -14.93 2.96 2.45
C HIS A 26 -15.37 3.21 3.90
N ALA A 27 -15.16 4.44 4.40
CA ALA A 27 -15.55 4.90 5.73
C ALA A 27 -16.82 5.77 5.70
N ALA A 28 -17.58 5.82 4.61
CA ALA A 28 -18.83 6.58 4.59
C ALA A 28 -19.86 5.99 5.56
N GLY A 29 -20.58 6.83 6.30
CA GLY A 29 -21.61 6.35 7.20
C GLY A 29 -22.15 7.42 8.14
N PRO A 30 -23.25 7.13 8.85
CA PRO A 30 -23.88 8.09 9.76
C PRO A 30 -23.14 8.24 11.09
N TYR A 31 -22.25 7.31 11.48
CA TYR A 31 -21.51 7.34 12.75
C TYR A 31 -22.40 7.57 13.98
N ARG A 32 -23.62 7.01 13.95
CA ARG A 32 -24.60 7.07 15.03
C ARG A 32 -24.80 5.69 15.63
N LYS A 33 -25.02 5.65 16.96
CA LYS A 33 -25.29 4.42 17.68
C LYS A 33 -26.47 3.66 17.05
N GLY A 34 -26.30 2.36 16.82
CA GLY A 34 -27.32 1.49 16.22
C GLY A 34 -27.42 1.58 14.70
N GLN A 35 -26.61 2.40 14.03
CA GLN A 35 -26.58 2.49 12.57
C GLN A 35 -25.29 1.89 12.02
N ARG A 36 -25.39 1.24 10.86
CA ARG A 36 -24.26 0.62 10.17
C ARG A 36 -23.60 1.61 9.23
N ASN A 37 -22.26 1.69 9.30
CA ASN A 37 -21.46 2.40 8.31
C ASN A 37 -21.21 1.49 7.10
N LEU A 38 -20.69 2.06 6.01
CA LEU A 38 -20.43 1.32 4.77
C LEU A 38 -19.45 0.16 4.99
N SER A 39 -18.44 0.34 5.85
CA SER A 39 -17.48 -0.69 6.24
C SER A 39 -18.12 -1.90 6.94
N ASN A 40 -19.30 -1.75 7.55
CA ASN A 40 -20.04 -2.87 8.14
C ASN A 40 -20.90 -3.63 7.12
N LEU A 41 -21.05 -3.07 5.92
CA LEU A 41 -21.99 -3.54 4.91
C LEU A 41 -21.30 -4.13 3.69
N PHE A 42 -20.16 -3.57 3.28
CA PHE A 42 -19.48 -3.92 2.04
C PHE A 42 -17.96 -3.88 2.20
N ILE A 43 -17.28 -4.71 1.44
CA ILE A 43 -15.81 -4.71 1.35
C ILE A 43 -15.41 -3.73 0.27
N SER A 44 -14.88 -2.56 0.66
CA SER A 44 -14.50 -1.51 -0.28
C SER A 44 -13.07 -1.69 -0.79
N SER A 45 -12.85 -1.44 -2.08
CA SER A 45 -11.53 -1.37 -2.70
C SER A 45 -11.51 -0.30 -3.77
N TYR A 46 -10.33 0.22 -4.10
CA TYR A 46 -10.18 1.32 -5.04
C TYR A 46 -9.42 0.84 -6.27
N THR A 47 -9.75 1.42 -7.41
CA THR A 47 -8.98 1.23 -8.65
C THR A 47 -8.84 2.57 -9.36
N PRO A 48 -7.64 2.88 -9.90
CA PRO A 48 -7.42 4.14 -10.60
C PRO A 48 -8.12 4.16 -11.96
N THR A 49 -8.27 2.99 -12.60
CA THR A 49 -8.94 2.85 -13.89
C THR A 49 -9.56 1.47 -14.02
N LEU A 50 -10.60 1.33 -14.85
CA LEU A 50 -11.16 0.01 -15.18
C LEU A 50 -10.12 -0.92 -15.82
N THR A 51 -9.20 -0.37 -16.62
CA THR A 51 -8.09 -1.13 -17.24
C THR A 51 -7.15 -1.72 -16.18
N ALA A 52 -6.80 -0.95 -15.15
CA ALA A 52 -5.98 -1.44 -14.04
C ALA A 52 -6.67 -2.61 -13.32
N LEU A 53 -7.96 -2.48 -13.03
CA LEU A 53 -8.75 -3.56 -12.41
C LEU A 53 -8.80 -4.82 -13.28
N ILE A 54 -9.07 -4.69 -14.59
CA ILE A 54 -9.11 -5.83 -15.51
C ILE A 54 -7.76 -6.54 -15.57
N ARG A 55 -6.65 -5.78 -15.68
CA ARG A 55 -5.30 -6.34 -15.69
C ARG A 55 -4.98 -7.09 -14.40
N ALA A 56 -5.22 -6.47 -13.24
CA ALA A 56 -4.99 -7.09 -11.94
C ALA A 56 -5.75 -8.42 -11.77
N ARG A 57 -6.98 -8.52 -12.34
CA ARG A 57 -7.81 -9.73 -12.28
C ARG A 57 -7.42 -10.81 -13.27
N ARG A 58 -6.89 -10.47 -14.45
CA ARG A 58 -6.46 -11.44 -15.46
C ARG A 58 -5.21 -12.20 -15.05
N HIS A 59 -4.34 -11.58 -14.28
CA HIS A 59 -3.08 -12.16 -13.80
C HIS A 59 -3.19 -12.79 -12.40
N ALA A 60 -4.41 -13.07 -11.92
CA ALA A 60 -4.59 -13.82 -10.68
C ALA A 60 -4.25 -15.31 -10.93
N PRO A 61 -3.22 -15.88 -10.27
CA PRO A 61 -2.91 -17.29 -10.41
C PRO A 61 -4.09 -18.12 -9.88
N LEU A 62 -4.47 -19.16 -10.64
CA LEU A 62 -5.59 -20.05 -10.33
C LEU A 62 -5.39 -20.82 -9.00
N ASN A 63 -4.17 -20.86 -8.47
CA ASN A 63 -3.81 -21.48 -7.19
C ASN A 63 -2.89 -20.55 -6.38
N SER A 64 -3.44 -19.70 -5.54
CA SER A 64 -2.70 -18.92 -4.56
C SER A 64 -2.46 -19.75 -3.30
N ASN A 65 -1.60 -20.77 -3.36
CA ASN A 65 -1.05 -21.28 -2.11
C ASN A 65 -0.14 -20.19 -1.55
N SER A 66 -0.44 -19.74 -0.33
CA SER A 66 0.32 -18.74 0.43
C SER A 66 1.67 -19.27 0.90
N GLN A 67 1.90 -20.59 0.85
CA GLN A 67 3.18 -21.20 1.22
C GLN A 67 4.26 -20.95 0.17
N GLY A 68 5.41 -20.43 0.61
CA GLY A 68 6.61 -20.25 -0.21
C GLY A 68 6.67 -18.93 -0.98
N LYS A 69 5.88 -17.93 -0.58
CA LYS A 69 6.03 -16.55 -1.08
C LYS A 69 7.31 -15.92 -0.52
N ARG A 70 7.88 -14.95 -1.22
CA ARG A 70 8.98 -14.12 -0.72
C ARG A 70 8.44 -12.73 -0.40
N LEU A 71 8.66 -12.32 0.84
CA LEU A 71 8.28 -11.02 1.37
C LEU A 71 9.56 -10.25 1.70
N VAL A 72 9.63 -9.02 1.21
CA VAL A 72 10.64 -8.05 1.67
C VAL A 72 9.98 -6.93 2.48
N THR A 73 10.53 -6.63 3.65
CA THR A 73 10.29 -5.38 4.37
C THR A 73 11.40 -4.38 4.09
N ILE A 74 11.01 -3.13 3.83
CA ILE A 74 11.92 -2.02 3.56
C ILE A 74 11.58 -0.92 4.56
N GLY A 75 12.51 -0.61 5.47
CA GLY A 75 12.34 0.40 6.51
C GLY A 75 13.33 1.55 6.36
N GLN A 76 12.84 2.79 6.45
CA GLN A 76 13.72 3.94 6.65
C GLN A 76 13.12 4.90 7.68
N ALA A 77 13.55 4.75 8.92
CA ALA A 77 13.09 5.55 10.05
C ALA A 77 13.58 7.01 9.99
N LYS A 78 14.86 7.20 9.67
CA LYS A 78 15.54 8.49 9.74
C LYS A 78 16.01 8.93 8.37
N ASN A 79 15.57 10.09 7.89
CA ASN A 79 16.07 10.68 6.66
C ASN A 79 16.54 12.12 6.92
N ALA A 80 17.51 12.60 6.14
CA ALA A 80 18.01 13.96 6.31
C ALA A 80 16.90 14.98 6.00
N GLY A 81 16.56 15.81 7.00
CA GLY A 81 15.53 16.84 6.87
C GLY A 81 14.11 16.41 7.29
N GLU A 82 13.93 15.17 7.72
CA GLU A 82 12.63 14.65 8.20
C GLU A 82 12.69 14.25 9.68
N THR A 83 11.54 14.26 10.35
CA THR A 83 11.40 13.71 11.71
C THR A 83 11.56 12.19 11.67
N GLU A 84 12.25 11.64 12.67
CA GLU A 84 12.43 10.19 12.78
C GLU A 84 11.10 9.46 13.04
N LEU A 85 10.85 8.38 12.30
CA LEU A 85 9.72 7.49 12.51
C LEU A 85 10.13 6.39 13.50
N LEU A 86 9.65 6.49 14.74
CA LEU A 86 10.09 5.65 15.85
C LEU A 86 9.55 4.22 15.77
N SER A 87 8.45 4.01 15.05
CA SER A 87 7.73 2.74 14.99
C SER A 87 8.17 1.85 13.84
N VAL A 88 9.00 2.34 12.90
CA VAL A 88 9.44 1.56 11.72
C VAL A 88 10.13 0.26 12.16
N GLY A 89 11.11 0.32 13.08
CA GLY A 89 11.80 -0.88 13.54
C GLY A 89 10.84 -1.90 14.17
N ALA A 90 10.00 -1.44 15.09
CA ALA A 90 8.99 -2.28 15.74
C ALA A 90 7.96 -2.85 14.75
N GLU A 91 7.59 -2.10 13.71
CA GLU A 91 6.71 -2.56 12.64
C GLU A 91 7.34 -3.72 11.86
N LEU A 92 8.62 -3.58 11.46
CA LEU A 92 9.31 -4.63 10.71
C LEU A 92 9.54 -5.90 11.54
N ASP A 93 9.89 -5.74 12.81
CA ASP A 93 10.09 -6.87 13.74
C ASP A 93 8.81 -7.70 13.90
N ILE A 94 7.66 -7.04 14.04
CA ILE A 94 6.36 -7.71 14.18
C ILE A 94 6.00 -8.48 12.91
N ILE A 95 6.33 -7.94 11.73
CA ILE A 95 6.09 -8.64 10.46
C ILE A 95 6.95 -9.89 10.40
N GLY A 96 8.26 -9.78 10.62
CA GLY A 96 9.19 -10.91 10.61
C GLY A 96 8.71 -12.06 11.50
N GLN A 97 8.36 -11.75 12.76
CA GLN A 97 7.87 -12.74 13.73
C GLN A 97 6.60 -13.49 13.29
N ARG A 98 5.75 -12.87 12.46
CA ARG A 98 4.49 -13.46 12.00
C ARG A 98 4.66 -14.25 10.70
N VAL A 99 5.56 -13.80 9.83
CA VAL A 99 5.62 -14.31 8.45
C VAL A 99 6.55 -15.50 8.24
N ASP A 100 7.43 -15.78 9.21
CA ASP A 100 8.38 -16.91 9.16
C ASP A 100 7.72 -18.26 8.86
N ALA A 101 6.45 -18.44 9.24
CA ALA A 101 5.73 -19.70 9.04
C ALA A 101 5.23 -19.93 7.60
N PHE A 102 5.11 -18.89 6.76
CA PHE A 102 4.48 -19.01 5.43
C PHE A 102 5.31 -18.43 4.28
N ALA A 103 6.22 -17.50 4.56
CA ALA A 103 7.01 -16.81 3.54
C ALA A 103 8.51 -16.83 3.87
N THR A 104 9.35 -16.83 2.83
CA THR A 104 10.74 -16.43 2.97
C THR A 104 10.79 -14.93 3.22
N PHE A 105 11.42 -14.53 4.31
CA PHE A 105 11.45 -13.15 4.76
C PHE A 105 12.82 -12.51 4.54
N THR A 106 12.82 -11.31 3.96
CA THR A 106 13.99 -10.43 3.85
C THR A 106 13.66 -9.11 4.52
N CYS A 107 14.49 -8.66 5.45
CA CYS A 107 14.39 -7.32 6.03
C CYS A 107 15.53 -6.43 5.53
N ILE A 108 15.20 -5.23 5.08
CA ILE A 108 16.14 -4.17 4.73
C ILE A 108 15.75 -2.93 5.52
N ASP A 109 16.65 -2.40 6.34
CA ASP A 109 16.40 -1.19 7.11
C ASP A 109 17.62 -0.26 7.20
N GLY A 110 17.37 1.00 7.55
CA GLY A 110 18.42 1.99 7.84
C GLY A 110 19.45 2.09 6.72
N GLU A 111 20.73 1.85 7.05
CA GLU A 111 21.83 1.93 6.07
C GLU A 111 21.71 0.96 4.90
N GLN A 112 20.94 -0.13 5.04
CA GLN A 112 20.74 -1.10 3.97
C GLN A 112 19.65 -0.68 2.98
N SER A 113 18.82 0.31 3.32
CA SER A 113 17.66 0.74 2.53
C SER A 113 18.00 1.56 1.27
N CYS A 114 19.23 1.47 0.76
CA CYS A 114 19.67 2.16 -0.45
C CYS A 114 18.83 1.76 -1.67
N ILE A 115 18.62 2.71 -2.59
CA ILE A 115 17.76 2.55 -3.76
C ILE A 115 18.17 1.33 -4.59
N SER A 116 19.47 1.10 -4.81
CA SER A 116 19.96 -0.05 -5.58
C SER A 116 19.52 -1.40 -4.99
N ARG A 117 19.61 -1.53 -3.66
CA ARG A 117 19.21 -2.72 -2.92
C ARG A 117 17.70 -2.91 -2.92
N VAL A 118 16.94 -1.81 -2.77
CA VAL A 118 15.48 -1.84 -2.86
C VAL A 118 15.02 -2.30 -4.23
N VAL A 119 15.58 -1.75 -5.32
CA VAL A 119 15.24 -2.18 -6.69
C VAL A 119 15.54 -3.66 -6.90
N GLU A 120 16.69 -4.14 -6.41
CA GLU A 120 17.06 -5.55 -6.48
C GLU A 120 16.04 -6.46 -5.77
N GLU A 121 15.63 -6.11 -4.55
CA GLU A 121 14.69 -6.92 -3.79
C GLU A 121 13.25 -6.80 -4.31
N LEU A 122 12.83 -5.66 -4.84
CA LEU A 122 11.54 -5.53 -5.54
C LEU A 122 11.43 -6.52 -6.72
N GLY A 123 12.53 -6.73 -7.46
CA GLY A 123 12.56 -7.69 -8.58
C GLY A 123 12.51 -9.16 -8.15
N LYS A 124 12.85 -9.47 -6.89
CA LYS A 124 12.88 -10.84 -6.35
C LYS A 124 11.63 -11.22 -5.59
N ASN A 125 10.98 -10.27 -4.90
CA ASN A 125 9.93 -10.57 -3.94
C ASN A 125 8.54 -10.38 -4.55
N GLU A 126 7.64 -11.32 -4.26
CA GLU A 126 6.25 -11.21 -4.68
C GLU A 126 5.50 -10.20 -3.81
N TRP A 127 5.87 -10.12 -2.53
CA TRP A 127 5.25 -9.25 -1.54
C TRP A 127 6.25 -8.22 -1.03
N VAL A 128 5.78 -6.99 -0.85
CA VAL A 128 6.60 -5.87 -0.41
C VAL A 128 5.87 -5.15 0.71
N HIS A 129 6.58 -4.88 1.79
CA HIS A 129 6.16 -3.96 2.83
C HIS A 129 7.16 -2.81 2.87
N LEU A 130 6.68 -1.57 2.81
CA LEU A 130 7.54 -0.39 2.79
C LEU A 130 7.09 0.58 3.89
N ALA A 131 7.98 0.80 4.85
CA ALA A 131 7.79 1.63 6.04
C ALA A 131 8.79 2.79 6.06
N CYS A 132 8.40 3.93 5.49
CA CYS A 132 9.20 5.15 5.49
C CYS A 132 8.34 6.40 5.15
N HIS A 133 8.99 7.57 5.09
CA HIS A 133 8.31 8.78 4.64
C HIS A 133 7.90 8.70 3.16
N GLY A 134 6.63 9.00 2.90
CA GLY A 134 6.14 9.33 1.57
C GLY A 134 6.37 10.81 1.27
N LEU A 135 6.97 11.11 0.12
CA LEU A 135 7.31 12.45 -0.34
C LEU A 135 6.49 12.80 -1.58
N PRO A 136 5.17 13.07 -1.44
CA PRO A 136 4.32 13.42 -2.58
C PRO A 136 4.77 14.73 -3.22
N ASN A 137 4.78 14.78 -4.55
CA ASN A 137 5.05 15.99 -5.33
C ASN A 137 3.84 16.27 -6.22
N ARG A 138 3.05 17.28 -5.86
CA ARG A 138 1.81 17.61 -6.58
C ARG A 138 2.04 18.26 -7.94
N THR A 139 3.13 19.01 -8.08
CA THR A 139 3.47 19.68 -9.34
C THR A 139 4.08 18.71 -10.35
N HIS A 140 4.84 17.74 -9.87
CA HIS A 140 5.45 16.70 -10.69
C HIS A 140 5.14 15.31 -10.08
N PRO A 141 3.96 14.72 -10.35
CA PRO A 141 3.53 13.48 -9.70
C PRO A 141 4.52 12.31 -9.83
N PHE A 142 5.18 12.17 -10.98
CA PHE A 142 6.21 11.15 -11.22
C PHE A 142 7.47 11.31 -10.34
N GLU A 143 7.69 12.49 -9.76
CA GLU A 143 8.77 12.77 -8.78
C GLU A 143 8.35 12.51 -7.32
N SER A 144 7.08 12.15 -7.09
CA SER A 144 6.66 11.60 -5.79
C SER A 144 7.51 10.38 -5.46
N ALA A 145 7.90 10.24 -4.21
CA ALA A 145 8.92 9.25 -3.84
C ALA A 145 8.72 8.65 -2.46
N PHE A 146 9.37 7.51 -2.24
CA PHE A 146 9.69 7.02 -0.91
C PHE A 146 11.07 7.58 -0.48
N ALA A 147 11.18 8.03 0.77
CA ALA A 147 12.44 8.47 1.35
C ALA A 147 13.26 7.24 1.74
N LEU A 148 14.41 7.03 1.10
CA LEU A 148 15.34 5.95 1.36
C LEU A 148 16.70 6.49 1.81
N GLN A 149 17.57 5.62 2.29
CA GLN A 149 18.86 6.00 2.87
C GLN A 149 19.70 6.94 1.98
N ASP A 150 19.81 6.64 0.69
CA ASP A 150 20.65 7.35 -0.28
C ASP A 150 19.85 8.28 -1.22
N GLY A 151 18.56 8.53 -0.92
CA GLY A 151 17.77 9.55 -1.59
C GLY A 151 16.31 9.18 -1.84
N ARG A 152 15.79 9.69 -2.95
CA ARG A 152 14.37 9.60 -3.33
C ARG A 152 14.13 8.44 -4.29
N PHE A 153 13.38 7.43 -3.84
CA PHE A 153 12.89 6.37 -4.72
C PHE A 153 11.59 6.80 -5.38
N THR A 154 11.72 7.47 -6.53
CA THR A 154 10.60 8.12 -7.22
C THR A 154 9.69 7.12 -7.95
N ILE A 155 8.45 7.53 -8.25
CA ILE A 155 7.53 6.79 -9.12
C ILE A 155 8.20 6.47 -10.47
N GLN A 156 8.95 7.41 -11.05
CA GLN A 156 9.68 7.15 -12.29
C GLN A 156 10.68 5.98 -12.16
N ARG A 157 11.38 5.85 -11.02
CA ARG A 157 12.27 4.71 -10.76
C ARG A 157 11.49 3.41 -10.53
N ILE A 158 10.37 3.48 -9.81
CA ILE A 158 9.47 2.33 -9.59
C ILE A 158 9.00 1.76 -10.93
N ILE A 159 8.55 2.62 -11.85
CA ILE A 159 8.08 2.22 -13.19
C ILE A 159 9.19 1.54 -14.02
N GLY A 160 10.45 1.89 -13.77
CA GLY A 160 11.60 1.25 -14.43
C GLY A 160 12.06 -0.07 -13.81
N CYS A 161 11.44 -0.54 -12.73
CA CYS A 161 11.84 -1.78 -12.07
C CYS A 161 11.39 -3.02 -12.87
N ASP A 162 12.27 -4.01 -12.98
CA ASP A 162 11.95 -5.32 -13.56
C ASP A 162 11.36 -6.23 -12.47
N LEU A 163 10.04 -6.30 -12.39
CA LEU A 163 9.30 -7.07 -11.40
C LEU A 163 8.88 -8.42 -11.98
N LYS A 164 9.32 -9.51 -11.35
CA LYS A 164 9.04 -10.87 -11.88
C LYS A 164 7.61 -11.34 -11.63
N ASN A 165 7.10 -11.13 -10.42
CA ASN A 165 5.75 -11.56 -10.04
C ASN A 165 5.21 -10.70 -8.87
N PRO A 166 5.01 -9.38 -9.05
CA PRO A 166 4.50 -8.52 -8.00
C PRO A 166 3.05 -8.87 -7.67
N GLU A 167 2.77 -9.21 -6.40
CA GLU A 167 1.45 -9.66 -5.97
C GLU A 167 0.79 -8.70 -4.99
N PHE A 168 1.52 -8.31 -3.96
CA PHE A 168 1.02 -7.51 -2.85
C PHE A 168 2.02 -6.44 -2.39
N ALA A 169 1.54 -5.21 -2.20
CA ALA A 169 2.32 -4.14 -1.60
C ALA A 169 1.57 -3.52 -0.41
N TYR A 170 2.26 -3.39 0.72
CA TYR A 170 1.80 -2.64 1.88
C TYR A 170 2.66 -1.39 2.04
N LEU A 171 2.04 -0.22 1.96
CA LEU A 171 2.71 1.07 2.01
C LEU A 171 2.41 1.74 3.35
N SER A 172 3.25 1.47 4.32
CA SER A 172 3.32 2.17 5.61
C SER A 172 4.05 3.51 5.42
N ALA A 173 3.45 4.37 4.60
CA ALA A 173 3.99 5.68 4.27
C ALA A 173 2.88 6.72 4.25
N CYS A 174 3.13 7.89 4.85
CA CYS A 174 2.19 9.00 4.87
C CYS A 174 1.84 9.45 3.43
N HIS A 175 0.55 9.70 3.18
CA HIS A 175 0.03 10.20 1.91
C HIS A 175 0.30 9.27 0.69
N ALA A 176 0.40 7.96 0.91
CA ALA A 176 0.63 6.99 -0.17
C ALA A 176 -0.50 6.97 -1.24
N THR A 177 -1.68 7.53 -0.95
CA THR A 177 -2.85 7.52 -1.85
C THR A 177 -3.49 8.87 -2.18
N VAL A 178 -2.84 10.01 -1.88
CA VAL A 178 -3.44 11.34 -2.13
C VAL A 178 -2.99 11.89 -3.49
N GLY A 179 -3.94 12.13 -4.39
CA GLY A 179 -3.74 12.85 -5.65
C GLY A 179 -3.70 14.39 -5.49
N ASP A 180 -3.46 15.09 -6.59
CA ASP A 180 -3.39 16.56 -6.62
C ASP A 180 -4.77 17.25 -6.44
N LYS A 181 -4.79 18.49 -5.93
CA LYS A 181 -6.01 19.32 -5.82
C LYS A 181 -6.30 20.12 -7.08
N GLU A 182 -5.29 20.48 -7.87
CA GLU A 182 -5.49 21.23 -9.13
C GLU A 182 -5.73 20.28 -10.32
N SER A 183 -5.19 19.06 -10.24
CA SER A 183 -5.44 17.94 -11.15
C SER A 183 -5.91 16.68 -10.39
N PRO A 184 -7.11 16.69 -9.80
CA PRO A 184 -7.61 15.56 -8.99
C PRO A 184 -7.95 14.30 -9.81
N ASP A 185 -7.84 14.38 -11.13
CA ASP A 185 -7.90 13.26 -12.08
C ASP A 185 -6.53 12.61 -12.35
N GLU A 186 -5.41 13.22 -11.95
CA GLU A 186 -4.11 12.58 -12.01
C GLU A 186 -3.96 11.63 -10.83
N VAL A 187 -4.46 10.41 -11.03
CA VAL A 187 -4.43 9.29 -10.07
C VAL A 187 -3.00 8.76 -9.83
N ILE A 188 -1.96 9.57 -10.02
CA ILE A 188 -0.56 9.16 -9.85
C ILE A 188 -0.15 9.46 -8.40
N HIS A 189 -0.36 8.48 -7.54
CA HIS A 189 0.13 8.45 -6.17
C HIS A 189 0.94 7.15 -5.97
N LEU A 190 1.72 7.05 -4.89
CA LEU A 190 2.64 5.92 -4.70
C LEU A 190 1.93 4.56 -4.81
N ALA A 191 0.73 4.42 -4.25
CA ALA A 191 -0.04 3.18 -4.37
C ALA A 191 -0.51 2.84 -5.79
N SER A 192 -0.86 3.82 -6.62
CA SER A 192 -1.27 3.55 -8.00
C SER A 192 -0.06 3.26 -8.90
N ALA A 193 1.11 3.85 -8.60
CA ALA A 193 2.36 3.46 -9.23
C ALA A 193 2.68 1.98 -8.97
N MET A 194 2.51 1.50 -7.74
CA MET A 194 2.65 0.08 -7.40
C MET A 194 1.65 -0.79 -8.21
N GLN A 195 0.39 -0.37 -8.32
CA GLN A 195 -0.58 -1.09 -9.17
C GLN A 195 -0.17 -1.09 -10.65
N PHE A 196 0.37 0.03 -11.14
CA PHE A 196 0.80 0.18 -12.53
C PHE A 196 1.95 -0.76 -12.88
N VAL A 197 2.92 -0.95 -11.98
CA VAL A 197 4.04 -1.88 -12.18
C VAL A 197 3.66 -3.35 -11.93
N GLY A 198 2.41 -3.63 -11.59
CA GLY A 198 1.84 -4.98 -11.61
C GLY A 198 1.38 -5.52 -10.26
N PHE A 199 1.58 -4.80 -9.15
CA PHE A 199 1.03 -5.24 -7.86
C PHE A 199 -0.49 -5.31 -7.91
N ARG A 200 -1.03 -6.51 -7.71
CA ARG A 200 -2.48 -6.77 -7.86
C ARG A 200 -3.29 -6.20 -6.70
N SER A 201 -2.68 -6.09 -5.53
CA SER A 201 -3.29 -5.56 -4.32
C SER A 201 -2.30 -4.64 -3.64
N VAL A 202 -2.75 -3.42 -3.34
CA VAL A 202 -1.94 -2.41 -2.69
C VAL A 202 -2.74 -1.84 -1.53
N ILE A 203 -2.14 -1.82 -0.35
CA ILE A 203 -2.66 -1.13 0.83
C ILE A 203 -1.77 0.08 1.06
N GLY A 204 -2.37 1.21 1.35
CA GLY A 204 -1.66 2.44 1.69
C GLY A 204 -2.58 3.38 2.46
N THR A 205 -1.99 4.39 3.08
CA THR A 205 -2.72 5.38 3.87
C THR A 205 -3.21 6.54 2.99
N MET A 206 -4.44 6.99 3.24
CA MET A 206 -5.02 8.16 2.57
C MET A 206 -4.57 9.49 3.17
N TRP A 207 -3.91 9.50 4.33
CA TRP A 207 -3.38 10.71 4.97
C TRP A 207 -2.26 10.33 5.93
N ALA A 208 -1.57 11.32 6.50
CA ALA A 208 -0.60 11.09 7.56
C ALA A 208 -1.28 10.42 8.77
N VAL A 209 -0.77 9.25 9.16
CA VAL A 209 -1.22 8.51 10.34
C VAL A 209 -0.17 8.69 11.42
N ASP A 210 -0.62 8.77 12.68
CA ASP A 210 0.30 8.76 13.81
C ASP A 210 1.10 7.45 13.83
N ASP A 211 2.40 7.58 14.08
CA ASP A 211 3.37 6.49 14.01
C ASP A 211 2.98 5.31 14.94
N GLY A 212 2.45 5.60 16.13
CA GLY A 212 2.01 4.57 17.08
C GLY A 212 0.74 3.82 16.65
N GLU A 213 -0.17 4.48 15.92
CA GLU A 213 -1.38 3.85 15.39
C GLU A 213 -1.07 2.97 14.18
N THR A 214 -0.09 3.36 13.36
CA THR A 214 0.38 2.58 12.20
C THR A 214 0.84 1.18 12.62
N ASN A 215 1.62 1.08 13.68
CA ASN A 215 2.10 -0.21 14.20
C ASN A 215 0.93 -1.15 14.60
N LYS A 216 -0.09 -0.63 15.29
CA LYS A 216 -1.27 -1.42 15.68
C LYS A 216 -2.03 -1.94 14.47
N ILE A 217 -2.21 -1.10 13.45
CA ILE A 217 -2.89 -1.48 12.21
C ILE A 217 -2.09 -2.56 11.48
N THR A 218 -0.78 -2.38 11.31
CA THR A 218 0.08 -3.35 10.64
C THR A 218 0.12 -4.69 11.38
N SER A 219 0.30 -4.68 12.70
CA SER A 219 0.27 -5.89 13.53
C SER A 219 -1.04 -6.65 13.40
N THR A 220 -2.17 -5.92 13.41
CA THR A 220 -3.51 -6.51 13.25
C THR A 220 -3.68 -7.08 11.83
N PHE A 221 -3.24 -6.34 10.82
CA PHE A 221 -3.33 -6.77 9.43
C PHE A 221 -2.57 -8.07 9.18
N TYR A 222 -1.28 -8.14 9.54
CA TYR A 222 -0.49 -9.35 9.36
C TYR A 222 -0.93 -10.50 10.25
N LYS A 223 -1.55 -10.23 11.42
CA LYS A 223 -2.21 -11.29 12.19
C LYS A 223 -3.31 -11.97 11.36
N TYR A 224 -4.26 -11.20 10.84
CA TYR A 224 -5.37 -11.76 10.06
C TYR A 224 -4.95 -12.32 8.70
N MET A 225 -3.89 -11.80 8.10
CA MET A 225 -3.39 -12.31 6.82
C MET A 225 -2.73 -13.70 6.94
N VAL A 226 -2.22 -14.04 8.12
CA VAL A 226 -1.44 -15.26 8.35
C VAL A 226 -2.23 -16.32 9.09
N ASP A 227 -3.03 -15.90 10.07
CA ASP A 227 -3.74 -16.80 10.98
C ASP A 227 -5.13 -17.23 10.44
N GLU A 228 -5.68 -16.54 9.42
CA GLU A 228 -7.00 -16.78 8.81
C GLU A 228 -6.93 -16.89 7.28
#